data_AF-F0F0V7-F1
#
_entry.id   AF-F0F0V7-F1
#
_cell.length_a   1.000
_cell.length_b   1.000
_cell.length_c   1.000
_cell.angle_alpha   90.00
_cell.angle_beta   90.00
_cell.angle_gamma   90.00
#
_symmetry.space_group_name_H-M   'P 1'
#
loop_
_entity.id
_entity.type
_entity.pdbx_description
1 polymer ?
#
loop_
_entity_poly.entity_id
_entity_poly.type
_entity_poly.pdbx_seq_one_letter_code
_entity_poly.pdbx_strand_id
1 'polypeptide(L)'
;MMNKTAAILAAALLLVQPAAHAAPSDSERIAELEHRVNVLTEQVNRLLAERHGRRSDDGQAVYVCRLKAFTQTFRAENTNRGRARLDVIRQCRAAHNEMFCKDEDVSCQTYR
;
A
#
# COMPACT_ATOMS: atom_id res chain seq x y z
N MET A 1 30.30 -2.97 77.42
CA MET A 1 29.18 -2.10 76.97
C MET A 1 29.31 -1.94 75.46
N MET A 2 28.53 -2.71 74.69
CA MET A 2 28.71 -2.83 73.25
C MET A 2 27.67 -1.97 72.50
N ASN A 3 28.16 -1.22 71.52
CA ASN A 3 27.54 -0.15 70.73
C ASN A 3 26.08 -0.36 70.33
N LYS A 4 25.15 0.34 70.99
CA LYS A 4 23.76 0.51 70.53
C LYS A 4 23.64 1.35 69.25
N THR A 5 24.68 2.10 68.91
CA THR A 5 24.76 2.94 67.70
C THR A 5 24.93 2.14 66.41
N ALA A 6 25.50 0.93 66.47
CA ALA A 6 25.67 0.06 65.32
C ALA A 6 24.33 -0.53 64.83
N ALA A 7 23.39 -0.78 65.74
CA ALA A 7 22.07 -1.33 65.41
C ALA A 7 21.19 -0.32 64.66
N ILE A 8 21.36 0.98 64.92
CA ILE A 8 20.55 2.04 64.30
C ILE A 8 21.05 2.33 62.87
N LEU A 9 22.37 2.25 62.63
CA LEU A 9 22.94 2.40 61.29
C LEU A 9 22.62 1.21 60.36
N ALA A 10 22.43 0.00 60.91
CA ALA A 10 22.04 -1.17 60.12
C ALA A 10 20.57 -1.14 59.64
N ALA A 11 19.68 -0.47 60.39
CA ALA A 11 18.26 -0.37 60.02
C ALA A 11 17.99 0.65 58.91
N ALA A 12 18.86 1.65 58.71
CA ALA A 12 18.69 2.68 57.69
C ALA A 12 19.09 2.22 56.27
N LEU A 13 19.87 1.13 56.13
CA LEU A 13 20.28 0.61 54.83
C LEU A 13 19.23 -0.28 54.13
N LEU A 14 18.12 -0.62 54.79
CA LEU A 14 17.10 -1.54 54.25
C LEU A 14 15.95 -0.85 53.50
N LEU A 15 15.95 0.48 53.39
CA LEU A 15 14.85 1.24 52.74
C LEU A 15 15.20 1.78 51.35
N VAL A 16 16.41 1.55 50.84
CA VAL A 16 16.74 1.88 49.46
C VAL A 16 16.48 0.64 48.59
N GLN A 17 15.23 0.47 48.18
CA GLN A 17 14.90 -0.47 47.12
C GLN A 17 15.42 0.12 45.80
N PRO A 18 16.31 -0.58 45.06
CA PRO A 18 16.60 -0.19 43.70
C PRO A 18 15.34 -0.38 42.86
N ALA A 19 14.84 0.69 42.24
CA ALA A 19 13.85 0.59 41.18
C ALA A 19 14.50 -0.11 39.97
N ALA A 20 14.56 -1.44 40.02
CA ALA A 20 14.92 -2.28 38.90
C ALA A 20 13.87 -2.05 37.82
N HIS A 21 14.16 -1.15 36.89
CA HIS A 21 13.45 -1.11 35.62
C HIS A 21 13.87 -2.39 34.92
N ALA A 22 13.09 -3.46 35.11
CA ALA A 22 13.28 -4.69 34.36
C ALA A 22 13.21 -4.33 32.89
N ALA A 23 14.30 -4.57 32.15
CA ALA A 23 14.24 -4.55 30.70
C ALA A 23 13.12 -5.53 30.32
N PRO A 24 12.19 -5.15 29.41
CA PRO A 24 11.07 -6.00 29.07
C PRO A 24 11.62 -7.35 28.61
N SER A 25 11.12 -8.41 29.24
CA SER A 25 11.49 -9.78 28.90
C SER A 25 11.17 -10.04 27.43
N ASP A 26 11.87 -10.99 26.81
CA ASP A 26 11.61 -11.29 25.39
C ASP A 26 10.15 -11.70 25.16
N SER A 27 9.49 -12.33 26.14
CA SER A 27 8.05 -12.63 26.11
C SER A 27 7.17 -11.38 26.07
N GLU A 28 7.48 -10.36 26.88
CA GLU A 28 6.74 -9.08 26.87
C GLU A 28 6.97 -8.32 25.57
N ARG A 29 8.19 -8.37 25.03
CA ARG A 29 8.52 -7.77 23.73
C ARG A 29 7.78 -8.47 22.59
N ILE A 30 7.69 -9.80 22.61
CA ILE A 30 6.95 -10.58 21.61
C ILE A 30 5.47 -10.23 21.67
N ALA A 31 4.85 -10.20 22.86
CA ALA A 31 3.44 -9.84 23.00
C ALA A 31 3.12 -8.44 22.47
N GLU A 32 3.99 -7.46 22.75
CA GLU A 32 3.87 -6.09 22.23
C GLU A 32 4.00 -6.05 20.70
N LEU A 33 4.94 -6.81 20.14
CA LEU A 33 5.12 -6.90 18.69
C LEU A 33 3.93 -7.56 18.01
N GLU A 34 3.39 -8.64 18.57
CA GLU A 34 2.18 -9.30 18.06
C GLU A 34 0.98 -8.35 18.07
N HIS A 35 0.81 -7.58 19.15
CA HIS A 35 -0.22 -6.55 19.22
C HIS A 35 -0.06 -5.51 18.11
N ARG A 36 1.14 -4.97 17.92
CA ARG A 36 1.43 -4.00 16.87
C ARG A 36 1.19 -4.55 15.47
N VAL A 37 1.57 -5.80 15.21
CA VAL A 37 1.31 -6.46 13.93
C VAL A 37 -0.19 -6.55 13.68
N ASN A 38 -0.98 -6.97 14.66
CA ASN A 38 -2.44 -7.07 14.52
C ASN A 38 -3.07 -5.72 14.20
N VAL A 39 -2.71 -4.67 14.94
CA VAL A 39 -3.20 -3.30 14.70
C VAL A 39 -2.81 -2.83 13.30
N LEU A 40 -1.56 -3.06 12.89
CA LEU A 40 -1.08 -2.66 11.58
C LEU A 40 -1.80 -3.42 10.46
N THR A 41 -2.01 -4.72 10.62
CA THR A 41 -2.75 -5.56 9.67
C THR A 41 -4.18 -5.05 9.51
N GLU A 42 -4.86 -4.71 10.60
CA GLU A 42 -6.20 -4.15 10.55
C GLU A 42 -6.23 -2.79 9.85
N GLN A 43 -5.26 -1.92 10.15
CA GLN A 43 -5.14 -0.63 9.49
C GLN A 43 -4.88 -0.77 7.98
N VAL A 44 -4.01 -1.69 7.57
CA VAL A 44 -3.75 -1.99 6.15
C VAL A 44 -5.01 -2.50 5.46
N ASN A 45 -5.74 -3.44 6.08
CA ASN A 45 -6.96 -3.98 5.51
C ASN A 45 -8.03 -2.90 5.33
N ARG A 46 -8.17 -1.99 6.30
CA ARG A 46 -9.06 -0.84 6.19
C ARG A 46 -8.68 0.08 5.03
N LEU A 47 -7.41 0.46 4.90
CA LEU A 47 -6.94 1.32 3.81
C LEU A 47 -7.13 0.66 2.43
N LEU A 48 -6.95 -0.66 2.34
CA LEU A 48 -7.24 -1.42 1.14
C LEU A 48 -8.74 -1.38 0.81
N ALA A 49 -9.61 -1.61 1.80
CA ALA A 49 -11.05 -1.55 1.62
C ALA A 49 -11.52 -0.15 1.17
N GLU A 50 -11.00 0.92 1.77
CA GLU A 50 -11.28 2.31 1.37
C GLU A 50 -10.83 2.58 -0.08
N ARG A 51 -9.63 2.12 -0.47
CA ARG A 51 -9.13 2.24 -1.85
C ARG A 51 -9.99 1.43 -2.84
N HIS A 52 -10.39 0.22 -2.47
CA HIS A 52 -11.21 -0.65 -3.33
C HIS A 52 -12.65 -0.12 -3.48
N GLY A 53 -13.25 0.36 -2.39
CA GLY A 53 -14.56 1.02 -2.41
C GLY A 53 -14.56 2.29 -3.26
N ARG A 54 -13.56 3.16 -3.07
CA ARG A 54 -13.42 4.39 -3.86
C ARG A 54 -13.19 4.13 -5.35
N ARG A 55 -12.53 3.02 -5.71
CA ARG A 55 -12.35 2.61 -7.11
C ARG A 55 -13.60 2.01 -7.75
N SER A 56 -14.52 1.49 -6.94
CA SER A 56 -15.74 0.81 -7.42
C SER A 56 -16.95 1.74 -7.51
N ASP A 57 -17.00 2.80 -6.70
CA ASP A 57 -18.11 3.75 -6.64
C ASP A 57 -18.02 4.87 -7.70
N ASP A 58 -16.80 5.22 -8.12
CA ASP A 58 -16.59 6.06 -9.31
C ASP A 58 -16.73 5.18 -10.56
N GLY A 59 -17.95 5.05 -11.10
CA GLY A 59 -18.26 4.37 -12.36
C GLY A 59 -17.10 4.42 -13.35
N GLN A 60 -16.35 3.31 -13.40
CA GLN A 60 -14.95 3.38 -13.81
C GLN A 60 -14.89 3.71 -15.29
N ALA A 61 -14.45 4.94 -15.61
CA ALA A 61 -14.48 5.45 -16.97
C ALA A 61 -13.74 4.48 -17.92
N VAL A 62 -14.44 3.98 -18.94
CA VAL A 62 -13.88 3.09 -19.95
C VAL A 62 -13.47 3.94 -21.15
N TYR A 63 -12.19 3.87 -21.49
CA TYR A 63 -11.64 4.53 -22.67
C TYR A 63 -11.62 3.55 -23.84
N VAL A 64 -12.32 3.90 -24.92
CA VAL A 64 -12.33 3.12 -26.16
C VAL A 64 -11.56 3.89 -27.22
N CYS A 65 -10.40 3.38 -27.59
CA CYS A 65 -9.58 3.94 -28.65
C CYS A 65 -9.80 3.20 -29.97
N ARG A 66 -9.70 3.92 -31.09
CA ARG A 66 -9.83 3.40 -32.45
C ARG A 66 -8.76 4.02 -33.35
N LEU A 67 -8.23 3.23 -34.26
CA LEU A 67 -7.34 3.68 -35.34
C LEU A 67 -7.76 3.02 -36.63
N LYS A 68 -7.90 3.81 -37.69
CA LYS A 68 -8.25 3.32 -39.01
C LYS A 68 -7.02 3.36 -39.91
N ALA A 69 -6.65 2.21 -40.46
CA ALA A 69 -5.64 2.12 -41.52
C ALA A 69 -6.26 1.39 -42.71
N PHE A 70 -6.26 2.05 -43.87
CA PHE A 70 -6.93 1.56 -45.07
C PHE A 70 -8.41 1.19 -44.82
N THR A 71 -8.77 -0.08 -45.04
CA THR A 71 -10.11 -0.64 -44.85
C THR A 71 -10.31 -1.24 -43.47
N GLN A 72 -9.28 -1.29 -42.62
CA GLN A 72 -9.32 -1.90 -41.30
C GLN A 72 -9.45 -0.84 -40.21
N THR A 73 -10.23 -1.17 -39.17
CA THR A 73 -10.35 -0.34 -37.95
C THR A 73 -9.96 -1.19 -36.76
N PHE A 74 -8.88 -0.80 -36.09
CA PHE A 74 -8.40 -1.41 -34.86
C PHE A 74 -9.08 -0.74 -33.67
N ARG A 75 -9.43 -1.52 -32.65
CA ARG A 75 -10.13 -1.04 -31.45
C ARG A 75 -9.57 -1.72 -30.21
N ALA A 76 -9.36 -0.94 -29.16
CA ALA A 76 -9.06 -1.45 -27.83
C ALA A 76 -9.77 -0.61 -26.78
N GLU A 77 -10.07 -1.24 -25.66
CA GLU A 77 -10.73 -0.61 -24.53
C GLU A 77 -9.98 -0.89 -23.23
N ASN A 78 -9.93 0.11 -22.36
CA ASN A 78 -9.27 0.00 -21.07
C ASN A 78 -9.77 1.08 -20.11
N THR A 79 -9.70 0.80 -18.82
CA THR A 79 -9.90 1.81 -17.76
C THR A 79 -8.79 2.86 -17.69
N ASN A 80 -7.71 2.67 -18.45
CA ASN A 80 -6.61 3.62 -18.62
C ASN A 80 -6.49 4.02 -20.10
N ARG A 81 -6.69 5.31 -20.39
CA ARG A 81 -6.63 5.87 -21.76
C ARG A 81 -5.33 5.54 -22.50
N GLY A 82 -4.19 5.64 -21.82
CA GLY A 82 -2.87 5.38 -22.41
C GLY A 82 -2.71 3.92 -22.83
N ARG A 83 -3.17 2.98 -22.00
CA ARG A 83 -3.17 1.55 -22.35
C ARG A 83 -4.05 1.25 -23.56
N ALA A 84 -5.28 1.75 -23.57
CA ALA A 84 -6.17 1.58 -24.72
C ALA A 84 -5.56 2.12 -26.03
N ARG A 85 -4.90 3.28 -25.96
CA ARG A 85 -4.22 3.90 -27.12
C ARG A 85 -3.04 3.04 -27.61
N LEU A 86 -2.17 2.60 -26.70
CA LEU A 86 -1.02 1.75 -27.03
C LEU A 86 -1.46 0.40 -27.62
N ASP A 87 -2.52 -0.20 -27.09
CA ASP A 87 -3.02 -1.49 -27.58
C ASP A 87 -3.57 -1.38 -29.00
N VAL A 88 -4.30 -0.31 -29.34
CA VAL A 88 -4.75 -0.04 -30.71
C VAL A 88 -3.58 0.11 -31.68
N ILE A 89 -2.56 0.87 -31.31
CA ILE A 89 -1.36 1.07 -32.14
C ILE A 89 -0.64 -0.25 -32.35
N ARG A 90 -0.50 -1.07 -31.30
CA ARG A 90 0.10 -2.40 -31.37
C ARG A 90 -0.67 -3.31 -32.31
N GLN A 91 -2.00 -3.33 -32.23
CA GLN A 91 -2.84 -4.10 -33.15
C GLN A 91 -2.62 -3.66 -34.61
N CYS A 92 -2.59 -2.35 -34.88
CA CYS A 92 -2.31 -1.85 -36.22
C CYS A 92 -0.93 -2.29 -36.73
N ARG A 93 0.11 -2.14 -35.90
CA ARG A 93 1.50 -2.48 -36.27
C ARG A 93 1.70 -3.99 -36.48
N ALA A 94 0.82 -4.82 -35.95
CA ALA A 94 0.83 -6.26 -36.23
C ALA A 94 0.31 -6.58 -37.65
N ALA A 95 -0.53 -5.72 -38.23
CA ALA A 95 -1.12 -5.90 -39.54
C ALA A 95 -0.48 -5.03 -40.64
N HIS A 96 0.08 -3.88 -40.26
CA HIS A 96 0.57 -2.84 -41.17
C HIS A 96 1.91 -2.26 -40.69
N ASN A 97 2.63 -1.64 -41.62
CA ASN A 97 3.87 -0.92 -41.28
C ASN A 97 3.58 0.29 -40.37
N GLU A 98 4.56 0.66 -39.53
CA GLU A 98 4.49 1.80 -38.61
C GLU A 98 4.06 3.11 -39.28
N MET A 99 4.42 3.34 -40.56
CA MET A 99 4.01 4.54 -41.30
C MET A 99 2.49 4.74 -41.38
N PHE A 100 1.69 3.67 -41.23
CA PHE A 100 0.22 3.70 -41.27
C PHE A 100 -0.43 3.63 -39.88
N CYS A 101 0.38 3.49 -38.82
CA CYS A 101 -0.07 3.26 -37.46
C CYS A 101 0.42 4.38 -36.54
N LYS A 102 0.15 5.62 -36.95
CA LYS A 102 0.61 6.81 -36.24
C LYS A 102 -0.26 7.09 -35.03
N ASP A 103 0.37 7.62 -33.98
CA ASP A 103 -0.32 7.95 -32.74
C ASP A 103 -1.36 9.08 -32.95
N GLU A 104 -1.04 10.05 -33.80
CA GLU A 104 -1.91 11.17 -34.18
C GLU A 104 -3.27 10.73 -34.78
N ASP A 105 -3.32 9.56 -35.44
CA ASP A 105 -4.54 9.02 -36.06
C ASP A 105 -5.45 8.27 -35.06
N VAL A 106 -5.03 8.12 -33.79
CA VAL A 106 -5.81 7.41 -32.77
C VAL A 106 -6.86 8.33 -32.14
N SER A 107 -8.14 7.96 -32.32
CA SER A 107 -9.29 8.60 -31.66
C SER A 107 -9.73 7.82 -30.44
N CYS A 108 -9.86 8.47 -29.28
CA CYS A 108 -10.31 7.83 -28.04
C CYS A 108 -11.57 8.50 -27.49
N GLN A 109 -12.58 7.69 -27.16
CA GLN A 109 -13.82 8.10 -26.52
C GLN A 109 -13.86 7.59 -25.08
N THR A 110 -14.49 8.33 -24.19
CA THR A 110 -14.65 7.96 -22.78
C THR A 110 -16.12 7.67 -22.51
N TYR A 111 -16.39 6.51 -21.92
CA TYR A 111 -17.71 6.09 -21.47
C TYR A 111 -17.71 6.00 -19.95
N ARG A 112 -18.81 6.39 -19.31
CA ARG A 112 -19.03 6.31 -17.87
C ARG A 112 -20.35 5.60 -17.61
#